data_AF-A0A3N5UPR9-F1
#
_entry.id   AF-A0A3N5UPR9-F1
#
_cell.length_a   1.000
_cell.length_b   1.000
_cell.length_c   1.000
_cell.angle_alpha   90.00
_cell.angle_beta   90.00
_cell.angle_gamma   90.00
#
_symmetry.space_group_name_H-M   'P 1'
#
loop_
_entity.id
_entity.type
_entity.pdbx_description
1 polymer ?
#
loop_
_entity_poly.entity_id
_entity_poly.type
_entity_poly.pdbx_seq_one_letter_code
_entity_poly.pdbx_strand_id
1 'polypeptide(L)'
;MKRKGLREQGQALILIALAAIGLFGFTALAIDGSAAFSDRAQAQNAADTAAFAAALTRIRGGDWVQSGLARAEINGYQNDGQSNVVHVHCPPESGQYAGNSEYLQVIIESTIQTTFARVVGVNQVHNWVEAVTHVEPPTRAPLYSGAAMVALKPEGRGAFRSHGTNATSVVGSGIFVNSNNSCAFEQVGNSVIDALAGIQIVGGACLNGSITPATSITPKAAPVPYPPVNLPPEPSCAQDAVQSGNTLSPGNWSETFPPRGVTHLQPGIYCVEGMFMVNAHDTLTGDGVLIYMRSGNVHWDGKAQINLTAPTSGPYAGLLIYLPMSNEEGMIINGNSDSSFVGTFLAPASDIQINGTAGVEGYHSQIIGYTIDLIGTADMLVEYNQNENLIVDFPALLGLVE
;
A
#
# COMPACT_ATOMS: atom_id res chain seq x y z
N MET A 1 -69.95 70.79 -34.45
CA MET A 1 -69.79 69.80 -33.36
C MET A 1 -68.90 68.66 -33.88
N LYS A 2 -67.57 68.71 -33.66
CA LYS A 2 -66.64 67.60 -34.00
C LYS A 2 -66.10 67.03 -32.68
N ARG A 3 -66.52 65.81 -32.35
CA ARG A 3 -66.08 65.07 -31.15
C ARG A 3 -64.61 64.70 -31.26
N LYS A 4 -63.82 65.04 -30.24
CA LYS A 4 -62.48 64.48 -29.97
C LYS A 4 -62.63 63.00 -29.62
N GLY A 5 -61.93 62.12 -30.34
CA GLY A 5 -61.69 60.73 -29.93
C GLY A 5 -60.46 60.68 -29.02
N LEU A 6 -60.61 60.02 -27.87
CA LEU A 6 -59.64 59.95 -26.77
C LEU A 6 -58.56 58.90 -27.04
N ARG A 7 -57.30 59.34 -26.85
CA ARG A 7 -56.08 58.61 -26.41
C ARG A 7 -56.15 57.07 -26.27
N GLU A 8 -55.44 56.38 -27.16
CA GLU A 8 -54.90 55.01 -26.99
C GLU A 8 -53.36 55.00 -26.84
N GLN A 9 -52.78 55.92 -26.04
CA GLN A 9 -51.32 56.02 -25.89
C GLN A 9 -50.75 55.39 -24.60
N GLY A 10 -51.57 54.76 -23.75
CA GLY A 10 -51.14 54.17 -22.47
C GLY A 10 -50.91 52.65 -22.50
N GLN A 11 -51.67 51.91 -23.30
CA GLN A 11 -51.66 50.44 -23.28
C GLN A 11 -50.41 49.83 -23.93
N ALA A 12 -49.90 50.47 -24.99
CA ALA A 12 -48.64 50.06 -25.63
C ALA A 12 -47.44 50.18 -24.66
N LEU A 13 -47.43 51.20 -23.80
CA LEU A 13 -46.38 51.38 -22.79
C LEU A 13 -46.33 50.20 -21.81
N ILE A 14 -47.49 49.71 -21.37
CA ILE A 14 -47.59 48.58 -20.42
C ILE A 14 -47.12 47.28 -21.09
N LEU A 15 -47.52 47.03 -22.34
CA LEU A 15 -47.08 45.85 -23.08
C LEU A 15 -45.58 45.87 -23.38
N ILE A 16 -45.01 47.04 -23.73
CA ILE A 16 -43.57 47.21 -23.95
C ILE A 16 -42.81 47.01 -22.62
N ALA A 17 -43.31 47.54 -21.50
CA ALA A 17 -42.68 47.34 -20.20
C ALA A 17 -42.66 45.86 -19.80
N LEU A 18 -43.77 45.13 -20.00
CA LEU A 18 -43.83 43.69 -19.74
C LEU A 18 -42.91 42.89 -20.69
N ALA A 19 -42.87 43.24 -21.97
CA ALA A 19 -41.97 42.60 -22.94
C ALA A 19 -40.50 42.87 -22.61
N ALA A 20 -40.16 44.08 -22.15
CA ALA A 20 -38.81 44.44 -21.73
C ALA A 20 -38.39 43.63 -20.49
N ILE A 21 -39.26 43.48 -19.49
CA ILE A 21 -38.99 42.61 -18.32
C ILE A 21 -38.72 41.17 -18.78
N GLY A 22 -39.51 40.64 -19.71
CA GLY A 22 -39.28 39.31 -20.28
C GLY A 22 -37.92 39.19 -20.98
N LEU A 23 -37.56 40.17 -21.81
CA LEU A 23 -36.28 40.20 -22.51
C LEU A 23 -35.08 40.29 -21.56
N PHE A 24 -35.17 41.13 -20.52
CA PHE A 24 -34.16 41.23 -19.47
C PHE A 24 -34.07 39.94 -18.65
N GLY A 25 -35.19 39.26 -18.40
CA GLY A 25 -35.21 37.96 -17.73
C GLY A 25 -34.45 36.88 -18.52
N PHE A 26 -34.65 36.78 -19.84
CA PHE A 26 -33.90 35.84 -20.68
C PHE A 26 -32.41 36.21 -20.78
N THR A 27 -32.09 37.50 -20.91
CA THR A 27 -30.70 37.98 -20.93
C THR A 27 -29.99 37.70 -19.59
N ALA A 28 -30.69 37.89 -18.47
CA ALA A 28 -30.19 37.58 -17.13
C ALA A 28 -29.88 36.08 -16.99
N LEU A 29 -30.80 35.21 -17.41
CA LEU A 29 -30.55 33.77 -17.39
C LEU A 29 -29.32 33.39 -18.24
N ALA A 30 -29.18 33.97 -19.42
CA ALA A 30 -28.07 33.67 -20.32
C ALA A 30 -26.73 34.18 -19.78
N ILE A 31 -26.65 35.42 -19.29
CA ILE A 31 -25.38 36.05 -18.89
C ILE A 31 -25.06 35.75 -17.43
N ASP A 32 -25.97 36.10 -16.51
CA ASP A 32 -25.75 35.93 -15.08
C ASP A 32 -25.76 34.44 -14.70
N GLY A 33 -26.60 33.64 -15.36
CA GLY A 33 -26.59 32.19 -15.19
C GLY A 33 -25.29 31.54 -15.69
N SER A 34 -24.75 31.99 -16.84
CA SER A 34 -23.45 31.51 -17.32
C SER A 34 -22.31 31.92 -16.40
N ALA A 35 -22.31 33.15 -15.88
CA ALA A 35 -21.31 33.62 -14.92
C ALA A 35 -21.36 32.79 -13.63
N ALA A 36 -22.56 32.54 -13.09
CA ALA A 36 -22.75 31.71 -11.91
C ALA A 36 -22.29 30.26 -12.12
N PHE A 37 -22.60 29.66 -13.27
CA PHE A 37 -22.15 28.32 -13.60
C PHE A 37 -20.63 28.23 -13.80
N SER A 38 -20.05 29.23 -14.47
CA SER A 38 -18.60 29.30 -14.70
C SER A 38 -17.83 29.44 -13.38
N ASP A 39 -18.28 30.31 -12.49
CA ASP A 39 -17.66 30.46 -11.17
C ASP A 39 -17.83 29.19 -10.33
N ARG A 40 -18.99 28.53 -10.37
CA ARG A 40 -19.17 27.24 -9.68
C ARG A 40 -18.15 26.20 -10.15
N ALA A 41 -17.91 26.09 -11.45
CA ALA A 41 -16.91 25.17 -11.99
C ALA A 41 -15.49 25.55 -11.58
N GLN A 42 -15.17 26.85 -11.55
CA GLN A 42 -13.86 27.34 -11.11
C GLN A 42 -13.66 27.12 -9.60
N ALA A 43 -14.69 27.34 -8.79
CA ALA A 43 -14.69 27.13 -7.35
C ALA A 43 -14.49 25.65 -7.02
N GLN A 44 -15.14 24.74 -7.76
CA GLN A 44 -14.94 23.31 -7.55
C GLN A 44 -13.48 22.91 -7.80
N ASN A 45 -12.90 23.33 -8.93
CA ASN A 45 -11.48 23.06 -9.21
C ASN A 45 -10.54 23.66 -8.14
N ALA A 46 -10.88 24.84 -7.62
CA ALA A 46 -10.13 25.47 -6.54
C ALA A 46 -10.23 24.67 -5.23
N ALA A 47 -11.44 24.23 -4.87
CA ALA A 47 -11.70 23.42 -3.69
C ALA A 47 -10.95 22.08 -3.77
N ASP A 48 -11.03 21.38 -4.91
CA ASP A 48 -10.36 20.10 -5.15
C ASP A 48 -8.84 20.21 -5.00
N THR A 49 -8.23 21.23 -5.63
CA THR A 49 -6.78 21.43 -5.53
C THR A 49 -6.35 21.92 -4.15
N ALA A 50 -7.17 22.72 -3.47
CA ALA A 50 -6.93 23.17 -2.10
C ALA A 50 -7.02 22.01 -1.10
N ALA A 51 -7.99 21.12 -1.24
CA ALA A 51 -8.14 19.93 -0.41
C ALA A 51 -6.92 19.01 -0.55
N PHE A 52 -6.46 18.76 -1.78
CA PHE A 52 -5.21 18.02 -2.01
C PHE A 52 -3.97 18.69 -1.41
N ALA A 53 -3.81 20.00 -1.57
CA ALA A 53 -2.66 20.71 -1.04
C ALA A 53 -2.62 20.69 0.50
N ALA A 54 -3.78 20.93 1.13
CA ALA A 54 -3.94 20.82 2.58
C ALA A 54 -3.62 19.40 3.06
N ALA A 55 -4.16 18.38 2.38
CA ALA A 55 -3.94 16.99 2.72
C ALA A 55 -2.47 16.57 2.61
N LEU A 56 -1.77 16.97 1.54
CA LEU A 56 -0.34 16.72 1.37
C LEU A 56 0.50 17.38 2.47
N THR A 57 0.17 18.62 2.83
CA THR A 57 0.87 19.34 3.90
C THR A 57 0.61 18.71 5.26
N ARG A 58 -0.61 18.20 5.50
CA ARG A 58 -0.97 17.45 6.72
C ARG A 58 -0.13 16.19 6.86
N ILE A 59 0.02 15.41 5.79
CA ILE A 59 0.88 14.21 5.75
C ILE A 59 2.33 14.54 6.12
N ARG A 60 2.82 15.70 5.69
CA ARG A 60 4.19 16.18 5.97
C ARG A 60 4.35 16.80 7.35
N GLY A 61 3.30 16.85 8.17
CA GLY A 61 3.31 17.47 9.51
C GLY A 61 3.39 19.00 9.48
N GLY A 62 2.99 19.64 8.37
CA GLY A 62 2.96 21.10 8.23
C GLY A 62 1.61 21.73 8.57
N ASP A 63 1.52 23.05 8.40
CA ASP A 63 0.27 23.81 8.56
C ASP A 63 -0.64 23.63 7.32
N TRP A 64 -1.50 22.63 7.42
CA TRP A 64 -2.41 22.22 6.34
C TRP A 64 -3.55 23.21 6.09
N VAL A 65 -4.00 23.93 7.13
CA VAL A 65 -5.04 24.97 6.97
C VAL A 65 -4.50 26.07 6.07
N GLN A 66 -3.32 26.61 6.41
CA GLN A 66 -2.70 27.67 5.61
C GLN A 66 -2.37 27.21 4.19
N SER A 67 -1.92 25.95 4.02
CA SER A 67 -1.66 25.40 2.68
C SER A 67 -2.91 25.30 1.81
N GLY A 68 -4.06 24.94 2.39
CA GLY A 68 -5.35 24.90 1.68
C GLY A 68 -5.80 26.30 1.27
N LEU A 69 -5.74 27.26 2.21
CA LEU A 69 -6.09 28.66 1.95
C LEU A 69 -5.21 29.29 0.86
N ALA A 70 -3.89 29.12 0.94
CA ALA A 70 -2.96 29.64 -0.08
C ALA A 70 -3.21 29.03 -1.46
N ARG A 71 -3.62 27.76 -1.53
CA ARG A 71 -3.95 27.10 -2.80
C ARG A 71 -5.28 27.59 -3.37
N ALA A 72 -6.29 27.85 -2.53
CA ALA A 72 -7.53 28.48 -2.96
C ALA A 72 -7.28 29.91 -3.48
N GLU A 73 -6.41 30.67 -2.81
CA GLU A 73 -6.03 32.03 -3.18
C GLU A 73 -5.40 32.09 -4.58
N ILE A 74 -4.46 31.19 -4.88
CA ILE A 74 -3.84 31.07 -6.22
C ILE A 74 -4.89 30.82 -7.32
N ASN A 75 -6.01 30.17 -6.98
CA ASN A 75 -7.10 29.91 -7.92
C ASN A 75 -8.18 31.02 -7.95
N GLY A 76 -7.97 32.13 -7.23
CA GLY A 76 -8.86 33.29 -7.22
C GLY A 76 -9.80 33.39 -6.02
N TYR A 77 -9.67 32.50 -5.02
CA TYR A 77 -10.51 32.47 -3.82
C TYR A 77 -9.71 32.87 -2.58
N GLN A 78 -9.64 34.17 -2.34
CA GLN A 78 -8.78 34.83 -1.35
C GLN A 78 -9.26 34.74 0.11
N ASN A 79 -10.44 34.16 0.36
CA ASN A 79 -11.08 34.12 1.68
C ASN A 79 -11.27 35.53 2.30
N ASP A 80 -11.81 36.46 1.52
CA ASP A 80 -11.92 37.89 1.88
C ASP A 80 -13.15 38.23 2.76
N GLY A 81 -14.06 37.27 2.97
CA GLY A 81 -15.29 37.48 3.74
C GLY A 81 -16.37 38.29 3.00
N GLN A 82 -16.14 38.66 1.73
CA GLN A 82 -17.04 39.49 0.93
C GLN A 82 -17.41 38.82 -0.38
N SER A 83 -16.41 38.59 -1.24
CA SER A 83 -16.60 37.92 -2.52
C SER A 83 -16.53 36.42 -2.36
N ASN A 84 -15.73 35.91 -1.41
CA ASN A 84 -15.64 34.49 -1.12
C ASN A 84 -15.15 34.20 0.31
N VAL A 85 -15.51 33.02 0.80
CA VAL A 85 -15.04 32.44 2.06
C VAL A 85 -14.55 31.02 1.79
N VAL A 86 -13.40 30.66 2.35
CA VAL A 86 -12.80 29.34 2.21
C VAL A 86 -12.66 28.72 3.59
N HIS A 87 -13.22 27.53 3.75
CA HIS A 87 -13.12 26.74 4.97
C HIS A 87 -12.30 25.48 4.71
N VAL A 88 -11.39 25.14 5.62
CA VAL A 88 -10.56 23.94 5.55
C VAL A 88 -10.72 23.18 6.87
N HIS A 89 -11.34 22.01 6.83
CA HIS A 89 -11.70 21.22 8.00
C HIS A 89 -11.06 19.84 7.97
N CYS A 90 -10.62 19.39 9.15
CA CYS A 90 -10.15 18.02 9.37
C CYS A 90 -10.38 17.66 10.85
N PRO A 91 -11.37 16.81 11.19
CA PRO A 91 -12.26 16.08 10.27
C PRO A 91 -13.26 16.99 9.53
N PRO A 92 -13.94 16.51 8.47
CA PRO A 92 -15.05 17.22 7.84
C PRO A 92 -16.16 17.54 8.85
N GLU A 93 -16.81 18.68 8.69
CA GLU A 93 -17.91 19.11 9.59
C GLU A 93 -19.29 18.65 9.09
N SER A 94 -19.40 18.31 7.80
CA SER A 94 -20.64 17.91 7.14
C SER A 94 -20.38 16.87 6.05
N GLY A 95 -21.45 16.39 5.40
CA GLY A 95 -21.36 15.38 4.34
C GLY A 95 -21.25 13.94 4.85
N GLN A 96 -21.01 13.00 3.94
CA GLN A 96 -20.92 11.56 4.22
C GLN A 96 -19.76 11.21 5.18
N TYR A 97 -18.71 12.04 5.20
CA TYR A 97 -17.48 11.80 5.95
C TYR A 97 -17.36 12.68 7.21
N ALA A 98 -18.44 13.31 7.63
CA ALA A 98 -18.47 14.18 8.81
C ALA A 98 -17.91 13.47 10.06
N GLY A 99 -16.99 14.13 10.76
CA GLY A 99 -16.36 13.61 11.98
C GLY A 99 -15.26 12.55 11.76
N ASN A 100 -15.01 12.09 10.53
CA ASN A 100 -13.93 11.14 10.24
C ASN A 100 -12.59 11.86 10.03
N SER A 101 -11.62 11.61 10.91
CA SER A 101 -10.29 12.23 10.88
C SER A 101 -9.39 11.78 9.73
N GLU A 102 -9.78 10.73 9.00
CA GLU A 102 -9.12 10.31 7.76
C GLU A 102 -9.50 11.19 6.57
N TYR A 103 -10.47 12.08 6.71
CA TYR A 103 -10.90 12.95 5.61
C TYR A 103 -10.56 14.41 5.90
N LEU A 104 -10.32 15.16 4.84
CA LEU A 104 -10.11 16.60 4.87
C LEU A 104 -11.10 17.24 3.91
N GLN A 105 -11.79 18.26 4.37
CA GLN A 105 -12.85 18.94 3.63
C GLN A 105 -12.44 20.39 3.34
N VAL A 106 -12.62 20.82 2.10
CA VAL A 106 -12.55 22.23 1.72
C VAL A 106 -13.89 22.68 1.19
N ILE A 107 -14.42 23.75 1.75
CA ILE A 107 -15.65 24.39 1.30
C ILE A 107 -15.29 25.77 0.78
N ILE A 108 -15.77 26.10 -0.42
CA ILE A 108 -15.67 27.45 -0.97
C ILE A 108 -17.07 28.01 -1.17
N GLU A 109 -17.32 29.13 -0.51
CA GLU A 109 -18.50 29.95 -0.68
C GLU A 109 -18.11 31.15 -1.54
N SER A 110 -18.81 31.40 -2.65
CA SER A 110 -18.55 32.57 -3.51
C SER A 110 -19.83 33.34 -3.79
N THR A 111 -19.70 34.66 -3.90
CA THR A 111 -20.82 35.58 -4.14
C THR A 111 -20.54 36.42 -5.37
N ILE A 112 -21.38 36.25 -6.39
CA ILE A 112 -21.24 36.94 -7.67
C ILE A 112 -22.31 38.01 -7.79
N GLN A 113 -21.89 39.21 -8.15
CA GLN A 113 -22.81 40.30 -8.46
C GLN A 113 -23.42 40.09 -9.84
N THR A 114 -24.74 40.10 -9.92
CA THR A 114 -25.46 39.96 -11.21
C THR A 114 -25.51 41.30 -11.95
N THR A 115 -25.62 41.24 -13.28
CA THR A 115 -25.67 42.38 -14.18
C THR A 115 -27.11 42.68 -14.60
N PHE A 116 -27.81 41.71 -15.19
CA PHE A 116 -29.16 41.90 -15.74
C PHE A 116 -30.25 41.43 -14.76
N ALA A 117 -29.96 40.41 -13.96
CA ALA A 117 -30.89 39.89 -12.95
C ALA A 117 -31.27 40.94 -11.89
N ARG A 118 -30.45 41.99 -11.71
CA ARG A 118 -30.76 43.16 -10.87
C ARG A 118 -32.07 43.84 -11.24
N VAL A 119 -32.43 43.85 -12.53
CA VAL A 119 -33.68 44.47 -13.03
C VAL A 119 -34.91 43.76 -12.48
N VAL A 120 -34.79 42.46 -12.17
CA VAL A 120 -35.84 41.63 -11.57
C VAL A 120 -35.63 41.41 -10.07
N GLY A 121 -34.75 42.19 -9.44
CA GLY A 121 -34.54 42.19 -7.98
C GLY A 121 -33.53 41.17 -7.45
N VAL A 122 -32.87 40.40 -8.33
CA VAL A 122 -31.78 39.49 -7.92
C VAL A 122 -30.48 40.25 -8.02
N ASN A 123 -29.87 40.63 -6.90
CA ASN A 123 -28.64 41.44 -6.93
C ASN A 123 -27.37 40.60 -7.00
N GLN A 124 -27.39 39.41 -6.40
CA GLN A 124 -26.25 38.52 -6.29
C GLN A 124 -26.70 37.06 -6.37
N VAL A 125 -25.78 36.19 -6.78
CA VAL A 125 -25.91 34.74 -6.75
C VAL A 125 -24.85 34.20 -5.81
N HIS A 126 -25.25 33.27 -4.94
CA HIS A 126 -24.35 32.61 -4.02
C HIS A 126 -24.10 31.18 -4.50
N ASN A 127 -22.83 30.81 -4.55
CA ASN A 127 -22.35 29.50 -4.95
C ASN A 127 -21.69 28.84 -3.73
N TRP A 128 -21.94 27.55 -3.60
CA TRP A 128 -21.39 26.71 -2.54
C TRP A 128 -20.86 25.43 -3.18
N VAL A 129 -19.58 25.15 -2.97
CA VAL A 129 -18.91 23.94 -3.46
C VAL A 129 -18.12 23.30 -2.33
N GLU A 130 -17.96 21.99 -2.44
CA GLU A 130 -17.29 21.15 -1.45
C GLU A 130 -16.35 20.19 -2.18
N ALA A 131 -15.17 20.01 -1.61
CA ALA A 131 -14.24 18.97 -2.00
C ALA A 131 -13.76 18.21 -0.75
N VAL A 132 -13.75 16.88 -0.84
CA VAL A 132 -13.27 16.02 0.25
C VAL A 132 -12.13 15.15 -0.26
N THR A 133 -11.01 15.16 0.46
CA THR A 133 -9.85 14.32 0.19
C THR A 133 -9.70 13.31 1.33
N HIS A 134 -9.59 12.02 0.98
CA HIS A 134 -9.15 10.99 1.92
C HIS A 134 -7.64 11.09 2.12
N VAL A 135 -7.23 11.09 3.38
CA VAL A 135 -5.87 11.28 3.87
C VAL A 135 -5.51 10.09 4.73
N GLU A 136 -4.79 9.14 4.16
CA GLU A 136 -4.20 8.05 4.92
C GLU A 136 -2.75 8.45 5.27
N PRO A 137 -2.41 8.72 6.54
CA PRO A 137 -1.05 9.05 6.93
C PRO A 137 -0.11 7.87 6.66
N PRO A 138 1.21 8.11 6.52
CA PRO A 138 2.14 7.01 6.35
C PRO A 138 2.12 6.15 7.62
N THR A 139 1.90 4.85 7.46
CA THR A 139 1.88 3.92 8.59
C THR A 139 3.08 2.98 8.49
N ARG A 140 3.66 2.65 9.65
CA ARG A 140 4.66 1.58 9.75
C ARG A 140 3.91 0.32 10.13
N ALA A 141 3.87 -0.65 9.24
CA ALA A 141 3.15 -1.90 9.46
C ALA A 141 3.95 -3.07 8.89
N PRO A 142 3.71 -4.30 9.38
CA PRO A 142 4.23 -5.47 8.70
C PRO A 142 3.71 -5.57 7.26
N LEU A 143 4.53 -6.17 6.42
CA LEU A 143 4.08 -6.65 5.12
C LEU A 143 2.95 -7.68 5.30
N TYR A 144 1.91 -7.55 4.48
CA TYR A 144 0.79 -8.50 4.39
C TYR A 144 0.13 -8.80 5.74
N SER A 145 -0.10 -7.74 6.54
CA SER A 145 -0.73 -7.83 7.87
C SER A 145 -0.01 -8.77 8.84
N GLY A 146 1.29 -9.00 8.61
CA GLY A 146 2.13 -9.84 9.46
C GLY A 146 1.94 -11.33 9.25
N ALA A 147 1.28 -11.78 8.16
CA ALA A 147 1.20 -13.20 7.83
C ALA A 147 2.62 -13.81 7.78
N ALA A 148 2.84 -14.87 8.56
CA ALA A 148 4.16 -15.50 8.72
C ALA A 148 4.64 -16.12 7.41
N MET A 149 3.72 -16.68 6.62
CA MET A 149 4.03 -17.22 5.30
C MET A 149 3.12 -16.61 4.26
N VAL A 150 3.70 -16.16 3.15
CA VAL A 150 3.00 -15.41 2.11
C VAL A 150 3.36 -15.92 0.72
N ALA A 151 2.35 -16.33 -0.04
CA ALA A 151 2.46 -16.60 -1.47
C ALA A 151 1.83 -15.48 -2.29
N LEU A 152 2.62 -14.77 -3.09
CA LEU A 152 2.21 -13.53 -3.78
C LEU A 152 1.63 -13.73 -5.17
N LYS A 153 1.83 -14.91 -5.78
CA LYS A 153 1.32 -15.24 -7.12
C LYS A 153 -0.17 -14.89 -7.21
N PRO A 154 -0.57 -13.94 -8.08
CA PRO A 154 -1.93 -13.39 -8.11
C PRO A 154 -2.95 -14.31 -8.78
N GLU A 155 -2.47 -15.19 -9.68
CA GLU A 155 -3.30 -16.13 -10.43
C GLU A 155 -2.62 -17.49 -10.57
N GLY A 156 -3.43 -18.54 -10.64
CA GLY A 156 -2.97 -19.91 -10.88
C GLY A 156 -3.05 -20.82 -9.66
N ARG A 157 -3.12 -22.12 -9.93
CA ARG A 157 -3.22 -23.18 -8.91
C ARG A 157 -1.92 -23.31 -8.12
N GLY A 158 -2.04 -23.72 -6.85
CA GLY A 158 -0.90 -24.10 -6.01
C GLY A 158 0.07 -22.95 -5.79
N ALA A 159 -0.44 -21.72 -5.62
CA ALA A 159 0.40 -20.57 -5.25
C ALA A 159 1.05 -20.82 -3.88
N PHE A 160 0.29 -21.41 -2.96
CA PHE A 160 0.83 -22.08 -1.79
C PHE A 160 0.51 -23.55 -1.90
N ARG A 161 1.53 -24.40 -1.87
CA ARG A 161 1.37 -25.84 -1.98
C ARG A 161 2.03 -26.53 -0.80
N SER A 162 1.36 -27.52 -0.25
CA SER A 162 1.94 -28.43 0.74
C SER A 162 1.68 -29.86 0.31
N HIS A 163 2.74 -30.65 0.15
CA HIS A 163 2.59 -32.02 -0.29
C HIS A 163 3.56 -33.04 0.31
N GLY A 164 3.15 -34.31 0.26
CA GLY A 164 3.84 -35.42 0.93
C GLY A 164 3.18 -35.75 2.26
N THR A 165 3.96 -35.84 3.32
CA THR A 165 3.50 -36.11 4.70
C THR A 165 4.15 -35.15 5.70
N ASN A 166 4.43 -33.91 5.26
CA ASN A 166 4.99 -32.87 6.12
C ASN A 166 4.00 -32.45 7.21
N ALA A 167 4.51 -32.03 8.36
CA ALA A 167 3.72 -31.38 9.40
C ALA A 167 4.28 -29.96 9.64
N THR A 168 3.53 -28.95 9.27
CA THR A 168 3.95 -27.55 9.45
C THR A 168 3.12 -26.89 10.54
N SER A 169 3.78 -26.26 11.50
CA SER A 169 3.18 -25.41 12.52
C SER A 169 3.60 -23.97 12.28
N VAL A 170 2.62 -23.07 12.24
CA VAL A 170 2.79 -21.63 12.12
C VAL A 170 2.22 -20.98 13.38
N VAL A 171 3.10 -20.38 14.16
CA VAL A 171 2.81 -19.78 15.47
C VAL A 171 3.04 -18.26 15.40
N GLY A 172 2.25 -17.50 16.17
CA GLY A 172 2.37 -16.04 16.25
C GLY A 172 1.71 -15.28 15.09
N SER A 173 1.46 -15.94 13.96
CA SER A 173 0.67 -15.41 12.84
C SER A 173 0.15 -16.55 11.94
N GLY A 174 -0.40 -16.20 10.77
CA GLY A 174 -1.06 -17.11 9.84
C GLY A 174 -0.40 -17.18 8.47
N ILE A 175 -1.11 -17.76 7.52
CA ILE A 175 -0.70 -17.88 6.12
C ILE A 175 -1.57 -16.97 5.25
N PHE A 176 -0.98 -16.28 4.28
CA PHE A 176 -1.70 -15.52 3.27
C PHE A 176 -1.38 -16.03 1.86
N VAL A 177 -2.42 -16.23 1.04
CA VAL A 177 -2.31 -16.71 -0.33
C VAL A 177 -3.06 -15.78 -1.28
N ASN A 178 -2.30 -15.10 -2.13
CA ASN A 178 -2.85 -14.04 -2.99
C ASN A 178 -3.62 -14.56 -4.22
N SER A 179 -3.40 -15.81 -4.63
CA SER A 179 -3.98 -16.30 -5.88
C SER A 179 -5.51 -16.36 -5.85
N ASN A 180 -6.15 -15.85 -6.90
CA ASN A 180 -7.60 -15.91 -7.11
C ASN A 180 -8.12 -17.29 -7.56
N ASN A 181 -7.24 -18.29 -7.74
CA ASN A 181 -7.62 -19.61 -8.21
C ASN A 181 -8.43 -20.42 -7.18
N SER A 182 -9.36 -21.26 -7.61
CA SER A 182 -10.16 -22.12 -6.72
C SER A 182 -9.33 -23.16 -5.93
N CYS A 183 -8.13 -23.49 -6.40
CA CYS A 183 -7.13 -24.31 -5.72
C CYS A 183 -5.83 -23.49 -5.49
N ALA A 184 -5.95 -22.25 -5.03
CA ALA A 184 -4.81 -21.37 -4.75
C ALA A 184 -3.93 -21.91 -3.62
N PHE A 185 -4.55 -22.36 -2.52
CA PHE A 185 -3.91 -23.17 -1.50
C PHE A 185 -4.17 -24.65 -1.80
N GLU A 186 -3.12 -25.43 -1.99
CA GLU A 186 -3.22 -26.82 -2.41
C GLU A 186 -2.51 -27.74 -1.41
N GLN A 187 -3.25 -28.67 -0.82
CA GLN A 187 -2.68 -29.80 -0.10
C GLN A 187 -2.77 -31.07 -0.94
N VAL A 188 -1.66 -31.79 -1.06
CA VAL A 188 -1.59 -33.08 -1.76
C VAL A 188 -0.91 -34.12 -0.88
N GLY A 189 -1.60 -35.22 -0.59
CA GLY A 189 -1.05 -36.31 0.22
C GLY A 189 -1.68 -36.33 1.62
N ASN A 190 -0.86 -36.50 2.65
CA ASN A 190 -1.29 -36.49 4.05
C ASN A 190 -0.52 -35.42 4.82
N SER A 191 -0.34 -34.23 4.23
CA SER A 191 0.29 -33.12 4.95
C SER A 191 -0.62 -32.56 6.03
N VAL A 192 -0.01 -32.05 7.10
CA VAL A 192 -0.67 -31.45 8.26
C VAL A 192 -0.21 -30.00 8.36
N ILE A 193 -1.13 -29.05 8.45
CA ILE A 193 -0.82 -27.64 8.70
C ILE A 193 -1.54 -27.19 9.98
N ASP A 194 -0.80 -26.79 11.00
CA ASP A 194 -1.32 -26.09 12.17
C ASP A 194 -1.07 -24.59 12.00
N ALA A 195 -2.13 -23.81 11.87
CA ALA A 195 -2.06 -22.37 11.67
C ALA A 195 -3.16 -21.72 12.51
N LEU A 196 -2.90 -21.57 13.80
CA LEU A 196 -3.88 -21.11 14.79
C LEU A 196 -4.44 -19.72 14.50
N ALA A 197 -3.64 -18.83 13.89
CA ALA A 197 -4.07 -17.49 13.52
C ALA A 197 -4.82 -17.44 12.17
N GLY A 198 -4.92 -18.57 11.46
CA GLY A 198 -5.69 -18.70 10.23
C GLY A 198 -4.87 -18.76 8.95
N ILE A 199 -5.57 -19.08 7.86
CA ILE A 199 -5.08 -19.14 6.49
C ILE A 199 -6.04 -18.30 5.65
N GLN A 200 -5.60 -17.13 5.21
CA GLN A 200 -6.36 -16.23 4.35
C GLN A 200 -6.02 -16.49 2.88
N ILE A 201 -7.06 -16.68 2.06
CA ILE A 201 -6.88 -17.06 0.66
C ILE A 201 -7.81 -16.19 -0.19
N VAL A 202 -7.28 -15.55 -1.23
CA VAL A 202 -8.09 -14.76 -2.16
C VAL A 202 -9.05 -15.65 -2.94
N GLY A 203 -8.55 -16.73 -3.52
CA GLY A 203 -9.33 -17.74 -4.22
C GLY A 203 -9.93 -18.79 -3.29
N GLY A 204 -9.52 -20.05 -3.48
CA GLY A 204 -10.00 -21.20 -2.71
C GLY A 204 -8.90 -22.20 -2.35
N ALA A 205 -9.30 -23.25 -1.64
CA ALA A 205 -8.40 -24.30 -1.17
C ALA A 205 -8.82 -25.68 -1.69
N CYS A 206 -7.84 -26.51 -2.06
CA CYS A 206 -8.04 -27.90 -2.46
C CYS A 206 -7.26 -28.79 -1.50
N LEU A 207 -7.98 -29.43 -0.58
CA LEU A 207 -7.40 -30.07 0.59
C LEU A 207 -7.37 -31.60 0.41
N ASN A 208 -6.17 -32.16 0.30
CA ASN A 208 -5.91 -33.57 0.57
C ASN A 208 -4.82 -33.60 1.65
N GLY A 209 -5.25 -33.47 2.91
CA GLY A 209 -4.43 -33.27 4.09
C GLY A 209 -5.30 -32.84 5.28
N SER A 210 -4.68 -32.46 6.39
CA SER A 210 -5.38 -31.88 7.54
C SER A 210 -4.90 -30.47 7.84
N ILE A 211 -5.81 -29.66 8.38
CA ILE A 211 -5.54 -28.31 8.87
C ILE A 211 -6.11 -28.19 10.28
N THR A 212 -5.34 -27.56 11.16
CA THR A 212 -5.71 -27.35 12.56
C THR A 212 -5.69 -25.85 12.92
N PRO A 213 -6.77 -25.33 13.55
CA PRO A 213 -8.14 -25.88 13.48
C PRO A 213 -8.67 -25.89 12.03
N ALA A 214 -9.61 -26.78 11.71
CA ALA A 214 -10.20 -26.83 10.36
C ALA A 214 -10.92 -25.52 9.97
N THR A 215 -11.31 -24.71 10.96
CA THR A 215 -11.90 -23.37 10.78
C THR A 215 -10.88 -22.29 10.41
N SER A 216 -9.58 -22.61 10.36
CA SER A 216 -8.53 -21.64 10.05
C SER A 216 -8.61 -21.09 8.63
N ILE A 217 -9.24 -21.80 7.67
CA ILE A 217 -9.29 -21.32 6.29
C ILE A 217 -10.38 -20.28 6.11
N THR A 218 -9.98 -19.10 5.64
CA THR A 218 -10.87 -18.01 5.23
C THR A 218 -10.64 -17.70 3.73
N PRO A 219 -11.47 -18.25 2.82
CA PRO A 219 -11.40 -17.91 1.40
C PRO A 219 -12.02 -16.54 1.14
N LYS A 220 -11.87 -16.02 -0.09
CA LYS A 220 -12.34 -14.68 -0.50
C LYS A 220 -11.74 -13.52 0.30
N ALA A 221 -10.49 -13.68 0.73
CA ALA A 221 -9.71 -12.57 1.25
C ALA A 221 -9.55 -11.47 0.18
N ALA A 222 -9.31 -10.23 0.62
CA ALA A 222 -8.99 -9.15 -0.30
C ALA A 222 -7.65 -9.42 -1.00
N PRO A 223 -7.56 -9.34 -2.34
CA PRO A 223 -6.30 -9.49 -3.04
C PRO A 223 -5.34 -8.35 -2.73
N VAL A 224 -4.05 -8.67 -2.68
CA VAL A 224 -3.00 -7.65 -2.66
C VAL A 224 -2.49 -7.40 -4.09
N PRO A 225 -2.19 -6.14 -4.47
CA PRO A 225 -1.66 -5.83 -5.78
C PRO A 225 -0.35 -6.59 -6.07
N TYR A 226 -0.21 -7.05 -7.31
CA TYR A 226 1.03 -7.64 -7.83
C TYR A 226 1.41 -6.96 -9.16
N PRO A 227 2.64 -6.45 -9.34
CA PRO A 227 3.77 -6.44 -8.38
C PRO A 227 3.47 -5.70 -7.06
N PRO A 228 4.09 -6.08 -5.93
CA PRO A 228 3.87 -5.40 -4.65
C PRO A 228 4.32 -3.93 -4.72
N VAL A 229 3.49 -3.04 -4.18
CA VAL A 229 3.74 -1.59 -4.25
C VAL A 229 4.66 -1.06 -3.15
N ASN A 230 4.84 -1.81 -2.05
CA ASN A 230 5.53 -1.35 -0.84
C ASN A 230 6.71 -2.26 -0.46
N LEU A 231 7.62 -2.50 -1.40
CA LEU A 231 8.86 -3.22 -1.11
C LEU A 231 9.87 -2.28 -0.42
N PRO A 232 10.74 -2.81 0.46
CA PRO A 232 11.86 -2.05 0.99
C PRO A 232 12.75 -1.55 -0.16
N PRO A 233 13.41 -0.39 0.00
CA PRO A 233 14.33 0.11 -1.03
C PRO A 233 15.44 -0.91 -1.29
N GLU A 234 15.92 -0.97 -2.53
CA GLU A 234 17.01 -1.90 -2.87
C GLU A 234 18.32 -1.50 -2.17
N PRO A 235 18.97 -2.40 -1.42
CA PRO A 235 20.25 -2.12 -0.79
C PRO A 235 21.38 -1.85 -1.80
N SER A 236 22.22 -0.86 -1.49
CA SER A 236 23.46 -0.61 -2.24
C SER A 236 24.68 -0.89 -1.36
N CYS A 237 25.69 -1.52 -1.96
CA CYS A 237 26.97 -1.82 -1.31
C CYS A 237 28.05 -0.98 -1.97
N ALA A 238 28.74 -0.15 -1.17
CA ALA A 238 29.71 0.81 -1.67
C ALA A 238 31.09 0.21 -1.95
N GLN A 239 31.42 -0.93 -1.35
CA GLN A 239 32.74 -1.58 -1.41
C GLN A 239 32.55 -3.08 -1.63
N ASP A 240 33.60 -3.76 -2.08
CA ASP A 240 33.61 -5.21 -2.22
C ASP A 240 33.80 -5.90 -0.87
N ALA A 241 33.18 -7.08 -0.71
CA ALA A 241 33.36 -7.91 0.46
C ALA A 241 34.79 -8.47 0.51
N VAL A 242 35.43 -8.42 1.68
CA VAL A 242 36.81 -8.87 1.87
C VAL A 242 36.83 -10.05 2.84
N GLN A 243 37.39 -11.17 2.39
CA GLN A 243 37.60 -12.34 3.23
C GLN A 243 38.88 -12.18 4.07
N SER A 244 38.76 -12.39 5.37
CA SER A 244 39.88 -12.46 6.32
C SER A 244 39.77 -13.74 7.14
N GLY A 245 40.56 -14.75 6.77
CA GLY A 245 40.45 -16.08 7.35
C GLY A 245 39.09 -16.72 7.05
N ASN A 246 38.36 -17.08 8.11
CA ASN A 246 37.01 -17.63 8.02
C ASN A 246 35.90 -16.57 8.10
N THR A 247 36.24 -15.29 8.10
CA THR A 247 35.30 -14.19 8.23
C THR A 247 35.19 -13.41 6.92
N LEU A 248 34.00 -12.92 6.59
CA LEU A 248 33.75 -12.05 5.45
C LEU A 248 33.21 -10.69 5.93
N SER A 249 33.72 -9.59 5.37
CA SER A 249 33.17 -8.26 5.59
C SER A 249 31.96 -7.99 4.69
N PRO A 250 31.01 -7.11 5.08
CA PRO A 250 29.92 -6.71 4.20
C PRO A 250 30.44 -6.01 2.93
N GLY A 251 29.69 -6.13 1.83
CA GLY A 251 30.06 -5.56 0.54
C GLY A 251 29.46 -6.30 -0.66
N ASN A 252 29.92 -5.94 -1.86
CA ASN A 252 29.57 -6.64 -3.10
C ASN A 252 30.30 -7.99 -3.19
N TRP A 253 29.63 -9.01 -3.70
CA TRP A 253 30.20 -10.33 -3.98
C TRP A 253 29.56 -10.92 -5.24
N SER A 254 30.34 -11.32 -6.25
CA SER A 254 29.83 -11.73 -7.57
C SER A 254 30.12 -13.21 -7.92
N GLU A 255 30.45 -14.03 -6.93
CA GLU A 255 30.66 -15.48 -7.09
C GLU A 255 29.70 -16.27 -6.18
N THR A 256 29.90 -17.58 -6.05
CA THR A 256 29.18 -18.38 -5.06
C THR A 256 29.43 -17.82 -3.65
N PHE A 257 28.34 -17.56 -2.93
CA PHE A 257 28.32 -17.04 -1.58
C PHE A 257 27.91 -18.15 -0.59
N PRO A 258 28.53 -18.26 0.59
CA PRO A 258 29.74 -17.53 0.99
C PRO A 258 30.98 -18.05 0.24
N PRO A 259 32.07 -17.25 0.17
CA PRO A 259 33.35 -17.70 -0.37
C PRO A 259 33.89 -18.93 0.38
N ARG A 260 34.67 -19.75 -0.31
CA ARG A 260 35.23 -20.98 0.29
C ARG A 260 36.00 -20.69 1.58
N GLY A 261 35.66 -21.43 2.63
CA GLY A 261 36.32 -21.34 3.94
C GLY A 261 35.77 -20.24 4.86
N VAL A 262 34.82 -19.43 4.38
CA VAL A 262 34.08 -18.49 5.23
C VAL A 262 33.03 -19.26 6.04
N THR A 263 33.02 -19.02 7.36
CA THR A 263 32.03 -19.56 8.30
C THR A 263 31.35 -18.46 9.11
N HIS A 264 31.82 -17.22 9.02
CA HIS A 264 31.29 -16.09 9.78
C HIS A 264 31.15 -14.84 8.91
N LEU A 265 29.99 -14.20 8.99
CA LEU A 265 29.67 -12.94 8.34
C LEU A 265 29.70 -11.83 9.39
N GLN A 266 30.47 -10.77 9.13
CA GLN A 266 30.39 -9.56 9.94
C GLN A 266 29.03 -8.87 9.76
N PRO A 267 28.53 -8.14 10.77
CA PRO A 267 27.29 -7.38 10.64
C PRO A 267 27.33 -6.41 9.46
N GLY A 268 26.25 -6.35 8.68
CA GLY A 268 26.15 -5.45 7.52
C GLY A 268 25.40 -6.04 6.33
N ILE A 269 25.53 -5.38 5.18
CA ILE A 269 24.79 -5.70 3.96
C ILE A 269 25.73 -6.41 2.98
N TYR A 270 25.30 -7.55 2.47
CA TYR A 270 25.98 -8.33 1.44
C TYR A 270 25.16 -8.25 0.15
N CYS A 271 25.71 -7.59 -0.87
CA CYS A 271 25.07 -7.51 -2.20
C CYS A 271 25.65 -8.61 -3.08
N VAL A 272 24.90 -9.68 -3.26
CA VAL A 272 25.35 -10.91 -3.90
C VAL A 272 24.81 -10.98 -5.33
N GLU A 273 25.71 -11.20 -6.28
CA GLU A 273 25.43 -11.49 -7.69
C GLU A 273 25.97 -12.89 -8.01
N GLY A 274 25.30 -13.92 -7.51
CA GLY A 274 25.78 -15.29 -7.57
C GLY A 274 24.92 -16.23 -6.72
N MET A 275 25.22 -17.53 -6.78
CA MET A 275 24.47 -18.52 -6.00
C MET A 275 24.83 -18.41 -4.51
N PHE A 276 23.83 -18.31 -3.64
CA PHE A 276 24.02 -18.50 -2.21
C PHE A 276 23.87 -19.98 -1.86
N MET A 277 25.00 -20.69 -1.78
CA MET A 277 25.07 -22.13 -1.54
C MET A 277 25.72 -22.42 -0.18
N VAL A 278 25.05 -23.21 0.65
CA VAL A 278 25.67 -23.80 1.86
C VAL A 278 25.52 -25.31 1.79
N ASN A 279 26.65 -26.02 1.67
CA ASN A 279 26.64 -27.46 1.46
C ASN A 279 26.44 -28.22 2.77
N ALA A 280 26.12 -29.51 2.65
CA ALA A 280 26.09 -30.41 3.79
C ALA A 280 27.40 -30.34 4.61
N HIS A 281 27.27 -30.20 5.93
CA HIS A 281 28.38 -30.07 6.89
C HIS A 281 29.16 -28.74 6.86
N ASP A 282 28.80 -27.80 6.00
CA ASP A 282 29.30 -26.42 6.10
C ASP A 282 28.56 -25.67 7.21
N THR A 283 29.22 -24.68 7.81
CA THR A 283 28.64 -23.80 8.84
C THR A 283 28.73 -22.35 8.39
N LEU A 284 27.65 -21.60 8.54
CA LEU A 284 27.62 -20.16 8.31
C LEU A 284 26.89 -19.45 9.46
N THR A 285 27.56 -18.49 10.08
CA THR A 285 27.02 -17.68 11.18
C THR A 285 27.10 -16.20 10.87
N GLY A 286 26.19 -15.39 11.39
CA GLY A 286 26.21 -13.95 11.17
C GLY A 286 25.12 -13.23 11.96
N ASP A 287 25.53 -12.20 12.69
CA ASP A 287 24.61 -11.41 13.51
C ASP A 287 24.39 -10.02 12.91
N GLY A 288 23.14 -9.62 12.71
CA GLY A 288 22.82 -8.32 12.12
C GLY A 288 23.23 -8.22 10.64
N VAL A 289 22.92 -9.25 9.85
CA VAL A 289 23.28 -9.34 8.43
C VAL A 289 22.06 -9.25 7.52
N LEU A 290 22.21 -8.56 6.39
CA LEU A 290 21.26 -8.58 5.27
C LEU A 290 21.95 -9.19 4.06
N ILE A 291 21.38 -10.27 3.52
CA ILE A 291 21.82 -10.88 2.26
C ILE A 291 20.89 -10.42 1.14
N TYR A 292 21.35 -9.47 0.33
CA TYR A 292 20.64 -8.96 -0.83
C TYR A 292 21.11 -9.67 -2.11
N MET A 293 20.28 -10.56 -2.62
CA MET A 293 20.54 -11.43 -3.76
C MET A 293 20.10 -10.76 -5.06
N ARG A 294 20.95 -9.92 -5.67
CA ARG A 294 20.64 -9.23 -6.95
C ARG A 294 20.41 -10.20 -8.10
N SER A 295 21.10 -11.34 -8.08
CA SER A 295 20.94 -12.44 -9.02
C SER A 295 21.36 -13.76 -8.39
N GLY A 296 21.00 -14.87 -9.03
CA GLY A 296 21.29 -16.22 -8.55
C GLY A 296 20.28 -16.72 -7.52
N ASN A 297 20.26 -18.03 -7.33
CA ASN A 297 19.37 -18.71 -6.39
C ASN A 297 19.99 -18.84 -5.00
N VAL A 298 19.14 -19.13 -4.02
CA VAL A 298 19.56 -19.59 -2.69
C VAL A 298 19.36 -21.10 -2.61
N HIS A 299 20.35 -21.85 -2.18
CA HIS A 299 20.25 -23.30 -1.94
C HIS A 299 21.02 -23.70 -0.69
N TRP A 300 20.32 -24.31 0.26
CA TRP A 300 20.92 -24.86 1.47
C TRP A 300 20.65 -26.35 1.56
N ASP A 301 21.69 -27.14 1.85
CA ASP A 301 21.57 -28.57 2.04
C ASP A 301 21.10 -28.93 3.46
N GLY A 302 20.39 -30.05 3.59
CA GLY A 302 19.75 -30.48 4.84
C GLY A 302 20.71 -30.82 6.00
N LYS A 303 22.03 -30.75 5.81
CA LYS A 303 23.03 -30.94 6.87
C LYS A 303 23.94 -29.71 7.04
N ALA A 304 23.64 -28.60 6.39
CA ALA A 304 24.32 -27.33 6.60
C ALA A 304 23.90 -26.74 7.94
N GLN A 305 24.81 -26.10 8.70
CA GLN A 305 24.44 -25.39 9.91
C GLN A 305 24.46 -23.88 9.66
N ILE A 306 23.28 -23.25 9.61
CA ILE A 306 23.17 -21.82 9.29
C ILE A 306 22.49 -21.10 10.45
N ASN A 307 23.18 -20.12 11.05
CA ASN A 307 22.65 -19.30 12.14
C ASN A 307 22.78 -17.83 11.78
N LEU A 308 21.70 -17.23 11.30
CA LEU A 308 21.72 -15.85 10.81
C LEU A 308 20.61 -15.01 11.46
N THR A 309 20.95 -13.78 11.85
CA THR A 309 19.99 -12.80 12.37
C THR A 309 20.01 -11.52 11.55
N ALA A 310 18.84 -10.99 11.24
CA ALA A 310 18.67 -9.71 10.55
C ALA A 310 19.19 -8.54 11.40
N PRO A 311 19.49 -7.37 10.80
CA PRO A 311 19.75 -6.15 11.54
C PRO A 311 18.57 -5.78 12.44
N THR A 312 18.83 -5.26 13.65
CA THR A 312 17.78 -4.82 14.59
C THR A 312 17.47 -3.33 14.51
N SER A 313 18.20 -2.59 13.69
CA SER A 313 18.04 -1.14 13.49
C SER A 313 18.42 -0.72 12.07
N GLY A 314 18.12 0.54 11.73
CA GLY A 314 18.33 1.07 10.39
C GLY A 314 17.19 0.73 9.41
N PRO A 315 17.33 1.10 8.13
CA PRO A 315 16.26 1.01 7.14
C PRO A 315 15.88 -0.44 6.76
N TYR A 316 16.74 -1.41 7.09
CA TYR A 316 16.53 -2.83 6.80
C TYR A 316 16.35 -3.67 8.06
N ALA A 317 15.95 -3.04 9.18
CA ALA A 317 15.70 -3.74 10.42
C ALA A 317 14.68 -4.88 10.20
N GLY A 318 15.01 -6.09 10.62
CA GLY A 318 14.19 -7.28 10.47
C GLY A 318 14.20 -7.93 9.08
N LEU A 319 14.98 -7.43 8.11
CA LEU A 319 15.14 -8.07 6.79
C LEU A 319 16.44 -8.89 6.75
N LEU A 320 16.31 -10.21 6.55
CA LEU A 320 17.45 -11.15 6.56
C LEU A 320 17.90 -11.52 5.14
N ILE A 321 16.96 -11.93 4.29
CA ILE A 321 17.22 -12.28 2.89
C ILE A 321 16.29 -11.48 1.99
N TYR A 322 16.84 -10.86 0.95
CA TYR A 322 16.05 -10.13 -0.04
C TYR A 322 16.48 -10.50 -1.46
N LEU A 323 15.58 -11.12 -2.22
CA LEU A 323 15.67 -11.29 -3.67
C LEU A 323 14.75 -10.23 -4.29
N PRO A 324 15.25 -9.24 -5.06
CA PRO A 324 14.41 -8.19 -5.65
C PRO A 324 13.47 -8.77 -6.72
N MET A 325 12.52 -7.96 -7.20
CA MET A 325 11.61 -8.34 -8.28
C MET A 325 12.33 -8.74 -9.58
N SER A 326 13.58 -8.32 -9.78
CA SER A 326 14.41 -8.68 -10.91
C SER A 326 15.07 -10.07 -10.80
N ASN A 327 15.01 -10.71 -9.63
CA ASN A 327 15.58 -12.04 -9.40
C ASN A 327 14.45 -13.09 -9.25
N GLU A 328 14.30 -13.94 -10.26
CA GLU A 328 13.29 -15.00 -10.36
C GLU A 328 13.87 -16.41 -10.11
N GLU A 329 15.16 -16.52 -9.74
CA GLU A 329 15.89 -17.82 -9.67
C GLU A 329 15.48 -18.70 -8.48
N GLY A 330 14.75 -18.16 -7.49
CA GLY A 330 14.14 -18.94 -6.41
C GLY A 330 15.05 -19.28 -5.23
N MET A 331 14.46 -19.98 -4.26
CA MET A 331 15.11 -20.44 -3.03
C MET A 331 14.75 -21.89 -2.74
N ILE A 332 15.76 -22.72 -2.45
CA ILE A 332 15.59 -24.09 -1.95
C ILE A 332 16.20 -24.16 -0.55
N ILE A 333 15.33 -24.29 0.44
CA ILE A 333 15.70 -24.36 1.84
C ILE A 333 15.52 -25.81 2.28
N ASN A 334 16.61 -26.55 2.48
CA ASN A 334 16.56 -27.82 3.19
C ASN A 334 16.91 -27.59 4.67
N GLY A 335 15.89 -27.39 5.50
CA GLY A 335 16.01 -27.16 6.93
C GLY A 335 16.54 -28.37 7.71
N ASN A 336 17.13 -28.08 8.87
CA ASN A 336 17.49 -29.06 9.89
C ASN A 336 17.34 -28.44 11.29
N SER A 337 17.53 -29.28 12.30
CA SER A 337 17.38 -28.88 13.69
C SER A 337 18.47 -27.98 14.25
N ASP A 338 19.59 -27.84 13.53
CA ASP A 338 20.81 -27.21 14.03
C ASP A 338 20.97 -25.76 13.52
N SER A 339 20.06 -25.33 12.62
CA SER A 339 20.06 -24.01 11.99
C SER A 339 18.98 -23.11 12.59
N SER A 340 19.28 -21.81 12.72
CA SER A 340 18.35 -20.78 13.17
C SER A 340 18.36 -19.55 12.26
N PHE A 341 17.17 -18.97 12.08
CA PHE A 341 16.97 -17.81 11.23
C PHE A 341 16.06 -16.84 11.95
N VAL A 342 16.51 -15.59 12.11
CA VAL A 342 15.71 -14.52 12.71
C VAL A 342 15.60 -13.37 11.71
N GLY A 343 14.38 -13.11 11.25
CA GLY A 343 14.07 -12.05 10.30
C GLY A 343 13.44 -12.52 9.00
N THR A 344 13.04 -11.56 8.18
CA THR A 344 12.21 -11.77 6.99
C THR A 344 13.01 -12.28 5.80
N PHE A 345 12.46 -13.30 5.12
CA PHE A 345 12.85 -13.72 3.78
C PHE A 345 11.86 -13.09 2.79
N LEU A 346 12.35 -12.22 1.92
CA LEU A 346 11.56 -11.49 0.95
C LEU A 346 12.03 -11.84 -0.47
N ALA A 347 11.20 -12.56 -1.21
CA ALA A 347 11.51 -13.01 -2.57
C ALA A 347 10.26 -12.87 -3.48
N PRO A 348 9.75 -11.65 -3.72
CA PRO A 348 8.44 -11.42 -4.31
C PRO A 348 8.24 -11.90 -5.76
N ALA A 349 9.32 -12.16 -6.50
CA ALA A 349 9.28 -12.72 -7.86
C ALA A 349 9.87 -14.14 -7.94
N SER A 350 10.27 -14.72 -6.82
CA SER A 350 11.01 -15.97 -6.75
C SER A 350 10.20 -17.05 -6.04
N ASP A 351 10.24 -18.28 -6.57
CA ASP A 351 9.61 -19.44 -5.95
C ASP A 351 10.44 -19.92 -4.75
N ILE A 352 9.78 -20.21 -3.62
CA ILE A 352 10.43 -20.73 -2.42
C ILE A 352 9.98 -22.17 -2.19
N GLN A 353 10.92 -23.09 -2.28
CA GLN A 353 10.74 -24.48 -1.89
C GLN A 353 11.36 -24.71 -0.52
N ILE A 354 10.56 -25.24 0.41
CA ILE A 354 11.02 -25.61 1.74
C ILE A 354 10.86 -27.12 1.91
N ASN A 355 11.96 -27.74 2.28
CA ASN A 355 12.08 -29.14 2.62
C ASN A 355 12.90 -29.22 3.93
N GLY A 356 12.84 -30.32 4.66
CA GLY A 356 13.66 -30.49 5.87
C GLY A 356 13.07 -29.93 7.17
N THR A 357 13.37 -30.62 8.26
CA THR A 357 12.76 -30.44 9.58
C THR A 357 13.35 -29.22 10.28
N ALA A 358 12.51 -28.33 10.81
CA ALA A 358 12.98 -27.20 11.63
C ALA A 358 13.47 -27.69 13.00
N GLY A 359 14.36 -26.93 13.63
CA GLY A 359 14.74 -27.15 15.02
C GLY A 359 13.63 -26.86 16.01
N VAL A 360 13.90 -27.10 17.29
CA VAL A 360 12.93 -26.90 18.38
C VAL A 360 12.49 -25.44 18.50
N GLU A 361 13.36 -24.49 18.13
CA GLU A 361 13.07 -23.05 18.12
C GLU A 361 12.40 -22.59 16.82
N GLY A 362 12.34 -23.43 15.79
CA GLY A 362 11.73 -23.08 14.51
C GLY A 362 12.41 -21.93 13.75
N TYR A 363 11.74 -21.44 12.72
CA TYR A 363 12.11 -20.27 11.94
C TYR A 363 11.47 -19.03 12.56
N HIS A 364 12.27 -18.09 13.06
CA HIS A 364 11.82 -16.79 13.58
C HIS A 364 11.61 -15.77 12.45
N SER A 365 10.85 -16.16 11.44
CA SER A 365 10.86 -15.50 10.14
C SER A 365 9.46 -15.29 9.56
N GLN A 366 9.30 -14.16 8.89
CA GLN A 366 8.31 -13.97 7.84
C GLN A 366 8.88 -14.48 6.52
N ILE A 367 8.19 -15.38 5.84
CA ILE A 367 8.63 -15.98 4.57
C ILE A 367 7.68 -15.55 3.46
N ILE A 368 8.15 -14.71 2.55
CA ILE A 368 7.36 -14.11 1.48
C ILE A 368 7.98 -14.51 0.13
N GLY A 369 7.25 -15.29 -0.66
CA GLY A 369 7.69 -15.75 -1.99
C GLY A 369 6.65 -15.46 -3.07
N TYR A 370 7.04 -15.60 -4.35
CA TYR A 370 6.08 -15.64 -5.45
C TYR A 370 5.16 -16.85 -5.30
N THR A 371 5.75 -18.03 -5.13
CA THR A 371 5.06 -19.23 -4.62
C THR A 371 5.79 -19.80 -3.41
N ILE A 372 5.06 -20.58 -2.61
CA ILE A 372 5.60 -21.36 -1.51
C ILE A 372 5.25 -22.84 -1.77
N ASP A 373 6.25 -23.71 -1.83
CA ASP A 373 6.06 -25.16 -1.94
C ASP A 373 6.70 -25.89 -0.75
N LEU A 374 5.87 -26.49 0.09
CA LEU A 374 6.26 -27.28 1.25
C LEU A 374 6.28 -28.76 0.87
N ILE A 375 7.47 -29.35 0.85
CA ILE A 375 7.69 -30.67 0.28
C ILE A 375 8.23 -31.65 1.32
N GLY A 376 7.85 -32.92 1.17
CA GLY A 376 8.54 -34.04 1.79
C GLY A 376 7.86 -34.54 3.06
N THR A 377 8.65 -34.97 4.03
CA THR A 377 8.21 -35.55 5.31
C THR A 377 8.62 -34.70 6.51
N ALA A 378 9.03 -33.46 6.26
CA ALA A 378 9.63 -32.60 7.26
C ALA A 378 8.60 -31.99 8.21
N ASP A 379 8.97 -31.91 9.49
CA ASP A 379 8.23 -31.15 10.49
C ASP A 379 8.78 -29.72 10.51
N MET A 380 7.99 -28.74 10.09
CA MET A 380 8.41 -27.34 10.02
C MET A 380 7.72 -26.54 11.11
N LEU A 381 8.46 -25.68 11.80
CA LEU A 381 7.94 -24.73 12.77
C LEU A 381 8.36 -23.33 12.34
N VAL A 382 7.38 -22.44 12.13
CA VAL A 382 7.61 -21.00 11.92
C VAL A 382 7.04 -20.27 13.12
N GLU A 383 7.91 -19.62 13.89
CA GLU A 383 7.56 -18.81 15.05
C GLU A 383 7.64 -17.33 14.68
N TYR A 384 6.51 -16.74 14.31
CA TYR A 384 6.49 -15.34 13.92
C TYR A 384 6.38 -14.42 15.13
N ASN A 385 7.41 -13.59 15.31
CA ASN A 385 7.39 -12.41 16.16
C ASN A 385 7.59 -11.15 15.31
N GLN A 386 6.65 -10.22 15.38
CA GLN A 386 6.70 -8.97 14.64
C GLN A 386 7.99 -8.17 14.90
N ASN A 387 8.50 -8.17 16.13
CA ASN A 387 9.66 -7.35 16.51
C ASN A 387 10.98 -7.86 15.90
N GLU A 388 11.00 -9.10 15.42
CA GLU A 388 12.15 -9.74 14.78
C GLU A 388 12.12 -9.58 13.26
N ASN A 389 11.01 -9.08 12.71
CA ASN A 389 10.73 -9.11 11.27
C ASN A 389 10.51 -7.71 10.68
N LEU A 390 10.63 -7.62 9.35
CA LEU A 390 10.58 -6.36 8.62
C LEU A 390 9.26 -5.62 8.83
N ILE A 391 9.38 -4.33 9.13
CA ILE A 391 8.29 -3.35 9.09
C ILE A 391 8.61 -2.37 7.97
N VAL A 392 7.68 -2.22 7.03
CA VAL A 392 7.82 -1.25 5.94
C VAL A 392 6.99 -0.01 6.21
N ASP A 393 7.38 1.08 5.57
CA ASP A 393 6.61 2.32 5.58
C ASP A 393 5.61 2.25 4.42
N PHE A 394 4.33 2.23 4.75
CA PHE A 394 3.26 2.40 3.78
C PHE A 394 3.18 3.89 3.46
N PRO A 395 3.34 4.30 2.19
CA PRO A 395 3.24 5.70 1.82
C PRO A 395 1.84 6.21 2.11
N ALA A 396 1.74 7.51 2.37
CA ALA A 396 0.46 8.14 2.55
C ALA A 396 -0.38 8.05 1.26
N LEU A 397 -1.65 7.69 1.37
CA LEU A 397 -2.59 7.70 0.25
C LEU A 397 -3.39 8.99 0.27
N LEU A 398 -3.53 9.60 -0.91
CA LEU A 398 -4.33 10.79 -1.15
C LEU A 398 -5.27 10.49 -2.31
N GLY A 399 -6.57 10.63 -2.08
CA GLY A 399 -7.59 10.50 -3.11
C GLY A 399 -8.71 11.50 -2.88
N LEU A 400 -9.14 12.18 -3.95
CA LEU A 400 -10.44 12.85 -3.89
C LEU A 400 -11.52 11.77 -3.86
N VAL A 401 -12.50 11.97 -2.99
CA VAL A 401 -13.73 11.19 -2.96
C VAL A 401 -14.82 12.06 -3.58
N GLU A 402 -15.42 11.57 -4.66
CA GLU A 402 -16.55 12.21 -5.35
C GLU A 402 -17.88 12.03 -4.60
#